data_AF-B9TD57-F1
#
_entry.id   AF-B9TD57-F1
#
_cell.length_a   1.000
_cell.length_b   1.000
_cell.length_c   1.000
_cell.angle_alpha   90.00
_cell.angle_beta   90.00
_cell.angle_gamma   90.00
#
_symmetry.space_group_name_H-M   'P 1'
#
loop_
_entity.id
_entity.type
_entity.pdbx_description
1 polymer ?
#
loop_
_entity_poly.entity_id
_entity_poly.type
_entity_poly.pdbx_seq_one_letter_code
_entity_poly.pdbx_strand_id
1 'polypeptide(L)'
;MSGRNDLVIDGKKVSGAAMTIANGRVYGGYSLLLDVDFEAMEKALKPNRKKIESKGIRSVRSRVGNIREHLAPQYQGITIEEFKDLMVCQLLQIETISQAKRYDLTEKDWQQIDALTERKYHNWEWNYGNAPQYRYHRDGRFTGGTVDIHLDIKKGYIAACRIYGDFFGKADIAELEGHLIGTRMEKEDVLATLNAIDLAPYL
;
A
#
# COMPACT_ATOMS: atom_id res chain seq x y z
N MET A 1 -17.51 -9.91 6.44
CA MET A 1 -16.85 -8.94 5.54
C MET A 1 -15.51 -8.58 6.14
N SER A 2 -14.41 -8.97 5.49
CA SER A 2 -13.04 -8.79 6.00
C SER A 2 -12.37 -7.65 5.23
N GLY A 3 -12.25 -6.46 5.84
CA GLY A 3 -11.53 -5.31 5.28
C GLY A 3 -12.13 -4.75 3.99
N ARG A 4 -11.83 -3.50 3.63
CA ARG A 4 -12.28 -2.92 2.35
C ARG A 4 -11.44 -3.43 1.14
N ASN A 5 -10.28 -4.05 1.39
CA ASN A 5 -9.21 -4.18 0.38
C ASN A 5 -8.67 -5.61 0.21
N ASP A 6 -9.18 -6.56 0.98
CA ASP A 6 -8.61 -7.89 1.06
C ASP A 6 -9.60 -8.91 0.50
N LEU A 7 -9.12 -9.84 -0.33
CA LEU A 7 -9.89 -11.05 -0.64
C LEU A 7 -9.50 -12.13 0.34
N VAL A 8 -10.51 -12.86 0.82
CA VAL A 8 -10.33 -13.96 1.79
C VAL A 8 -10.99 -15.23 1.29
N ILE A 9 -10.34 -16.36 1.55
CA ILE A 9 -10.92 -17.70 1.40
C ILE A 9 -10.79 -18.38 2.76
N ASP A 10 -11.89 -18.93 3.27
CA ASP A 10 -11.96 -19.59 4.59
C ASP A 10 -11.37 -18.76 5.74
N GLY A 11 -11.57 -17.44 5.69
CA GLY A 11 -11.07 -16.49 6.69
C GLY A 11 -9.58 -16.16 6.59
N LYS A 12 -8.88 -16.68 5.57
CA LYS A 12 -7.47 -16.36 5.28
C LYS A 12 -7.36 -15.43 4.08
N LYS A 13 -6.53 -14.39 4.20
CA LYS A 13 -6.24 -13.42 3.14
C LYS A 13 -5.47 -14.06 2.00
N VAL A 14 -5.99 -13.94 0.78
CA VAL A 14 -5.38 -14.44 -0.46
C VAL A 14 -5.05 -13.33 -1.46
N SER A 15 -5.48 -12.10 -1.17
CA SER A 15 -5.18 -10.91 -1.97
C SER A 15 -5.20 -9.68 -1.07
N GLY A 16 -4.37 -8.69 -1.37
CA GLY A 16 -4.52 -7.34 -0.85
C GLY A 16 -4.47 -6.33 -1.99
N ALA A 17 -5.33 -5.32 -1.92
CA ALA A 17 -5.38 -4.21 -2.86
C ALA A 17 -4.88 -2.91 -2.21
N ALA A 18 -4.23 -2.08 -3.02
CA ALA A 18 -3.86 -0.71 -2.68
C ALA A 18 -4.25 0.20 -3.84
N MET A 19 -4.69 1.41 -3.53
CA MET A 19 -5.09 2.39 -4.53
C MET A 19 -4.64 3.78 -4.12
N THR A 20 -4.22 4.59 -5.08
CA THR A 20 -3.97 6.02 -4.90
C THR A 20 -4.41 6.77 -6.17
N ILE A 21 -4.60 8.08 -6.07
CA ILE A 21 -4.83 8.95 -7.23
C ILE A 21 -3.57 9.80 -7.42
N ALA A 22 -3.01 9.75 -8.63
CA ALA A 22 -1.85 10.55 -9.00
C ALA A 22 -2.04 11.12 -10.41
N ASN A 23 -1.81 12.42 -10.58
CA ASN A 23 -1.91 13.11 -11.87
C ASN A 23 -3.25 12.86 -12.61
N GLY A 24 -4.37 12.91 -11.88
CA GLY A 24 -5.70 12.67 -12.43
C GLY A 24 -5.98 11.22 -12.87
N ARG A 25 -5.12 10.27 -12.49
CA ARG A 25 -5.29 8.84 -12.78
C ARG A 25 -5.39 8.04 -11.48
N VAL A 26 -6.26 7.03 -11.49
CA VAL A 26 -6.33 6.05 -10.40
C VAL A 26 -5.25 5.00 -10.61
N TYR A 27 -4.33 4.89 -9.67
CA TYR A 27 -3.34 3.82 -9.59
C TYR A 27 -3.83 2.78 -8.59
N GLY A 28 -4.40 1.69 -9.10
CA GLY A 28 -4.82 0.54 -8.31
C GLY A 28 -3.93 -0.66 -8.59
N GLY A 29 -3.48 -1.34 -7.54
CA GLY A 29 -2.73 -2.59 -7.62
C GLY A 29 -3.28 -3.61 -6.65
N TYR A 30 -3.21 -4.88 -7.00
CA TYR A 30 -3.54 -5.99 -6.10
C TYR A 30 -2.53 -7.11 -6.25
N SER A 31 -2.37 -7.90 -5.19
CA SER A 31 -1.63 -9.15 -5.23
C SER A 31 -2.58 -10.34 -5.30
N LEU A 32 -2.16 -11.46 -5.89
CA LEU A 32 -2.85 -12.74 -5.80
C LEU A 32 -1.85 -13.77 -5.30
N LEU A 33 -2.18 -14.41 -4.17
CA LEU A 33 -1.30 -15.33 -3.47
C LEU A 33 -1.45 -16.75 -4.03
N LEU A 34 -0.96 -16.97 -5.25
CA LEU A 34 -1.06 -18.28 -5.93
C LEU A 34 -0.26 -19.37 -5.23
N ASP A 35 0.95 -19.06 -4.75
CA ASP A 35 1.76 -20.01 -4.00
C ASP A 35 2.72 -19.28 -3.06
N VAL A 36 2.42 -19.27 -1.76
CA VAL A 36 3.15 -18.43 -0.80
C VAL A 36 4.20 -19.24 -0.08
N ASP A 37 5.46 -18.79 -0.17
CA ASP A 37 6.49 -19.20 0.78
C ASP A 37 6.25 -18.49 2.13
N PHE A 38 5.55 -19.20 3.02
CA PHE A 38 5.23 -18.68 4.35
C PHE A 38 6.46 -18.44 5.22
N GLU A 39 7.55 -19.19 5.03
CA GLU A 39 8.76 -19.03 5.82
C GLU A 39 9.52 -17.76 5.39
N ALA A 40 9.67 -17.55 4.08
CA ALA A 40 10.24 -16.30 3.56
C ALA A 40 9.39 -15.09 3.95
N MET A 41 8.05 -15.20 3.89
CA MET A 41 7.14 -14.14 4.30
C MET A 41 7.29 -13.79 5.78
N GLU A 42 7.34 -14.77 6.68
CA GLU A 42 7.53 -14.53 8.13
C GLU A 42 8.90 -13.90 8.44
N LYS A 43 9.95 -14.27 7.71
CA LYS A 43 11.30 -13.68 7.88
C LYS A 43 11.36 -12.22 7.40
N ALA A 44 10.71 -11.92 6.28
CA ALA A 44 10.70 -10.60 5.67
C ALA A 44 9.77 -9.62 6.41
N LEU A 45 8.56 -10.07 6.73
CA LEU A 45 7.59 -9.27 7.47
C LEU A 45 7.89 -9.40 8.96
N LYS A 46 8.66 -8.44 9.50
CA LYS A 46 8.85 -8.26 10.95
C LYS A 46 7.87 -7.19 11.48
N PRO A 47 6.57 -7.50 11.66
CA PRO A 47 5.63 -6.52 12.18
C PRO A 47 6.07 -6.04 13.56
N ASN A 48 5.87 -4.75 13.81
CA ASN A 48 6.26 -4.11 15.07
C ASN A 48 5.57 -4.83 16.26
N ARG A 49 6.36 -5.37 17.20
CA ARG A 49 5.89 -6.18 18.34
C ARG A 49 4.78 -5.50 19.16
N LYS A 50 4.79 -4.16 19.26
CA LYS A 50 3.75 -3.38 19.97
C LYS A 50 2.35 -3.48 19.31
N LYS A 51 2.26 -3.69 17.99
CA LYS A 51 0.98 -3.96 17.29
C LYS A 51 0.49 -5.40 17.49
N ILE A 52 1.37 -6.32 17.88
CA ILE A 52 1.07 -7.76 18.08
C ILE A 52 0.45 -8.00 19.45
N GLU A 53 0.99 -7.37 20.50
CA GLU A 53 0.54 -7.53 21.89
C GLU A 53 -0.84 -6.93 22.16
N SER A 54 -1.15 -5.76 21.61
CA SER A 54 -2.44 -5.07 21.84
C SER A 54 -3.64 -5.73 21.17
N LYS A 55 -3.42 -6.65 20.23
CA LYS A 55 -4.48 -7.26 19.41
C LYS A 55 -4.54 -8.79 19.51
N GLY A 56 -3.79 -9.42 20.43
CA GLY A 56 -3.78 -10.88 20.60
C GLY A 56 -3.46 -11.65 19.31
N ILE A 57 -2.61 -11.07 18.45
CA ILE A 57 -2.43 -11.52 17.07
C ILE A 57 -1.64 -12.84 17.06
N ARG A 58 -2.32 -13.95 16.74
CA ARG A 58 -1.69 -15.19 16.27
C ARG A 58 -0.86 -14.86 15.02
N SER A 59 0.29 -15.55 14.82
CA SER A 59 1.27 -15.31 13.74
C SER A 59 0.63 -14.85 12.41
N VAL A 60 1.32 -13.98 11.65
CA VAL A 60 0.94 -13.57 10.29
C VAL A 60 0.52 -14.77 9.42
N ARG A 61 1.19 -15.92 9.59
CA ARG A 61 0.88 -17.20 8.93
C ARG A 61 -0.55 -17.71 9.17
N SER A 62 -1.15 -17.42 10.31
CA SER A 62 -2.54 -17.84 10.59
C SER A 62 -3.60 -17.04 9.81
N ARG A 63 -3.21 -15.92 9.19
CA ARG A 63 -4.12 -14.98 8.52
C ARG A 63 -3.97 -14.96 7.00
N VAL A 64 -2.93 -15.58 6.44
CA VAL A 64 -2.64 -15.58 5.01
C VAL A 64 -2.91 -16.98 4.45
N GLY A 65 -3.55 -17.03 3.29
CA GLY A 65 -3.92 -18.25 2.59
C GLY A 65 -3.24 -18.36 1.23
N ASN A 66 -3.47 -19.49 0.58
CA ASN A 66 -2.91 -19.82 -0.72
C ASN A 66 -4.06 -20.14 -1.68
N ILE A 67 -4.06 -19.57 -2.88
CA ILE A 67 -5.17 -19.74 -3.85
C ILE A 67 -5.14 -21.14 -4.48
N ARG A 68 -3.95 -21.73 -4.70
CA ARG A 68 -3.80 -22.98 -5.46
C ARG A 68 -4.68 -24.12 -4.95
N GLU A 69 -4.78 -24.28 -3.64
CA GLU A 69 -5.59 -25.33 -2.98
C GLU A 69 -7.10 -25.19 -3.25
N HIS A 70 -7.55 -23.98 -3.60
CA HIS A 70 -8.95 -23.66 -3.87
C HIS A 70 -9.28 -23.59 -5.36
N LEU A 71 -8.27 -23.72 -6.24
CA LEU A 71 -8.51 -23.81 -7.67
C LEU A 71 -9.12 -25.17 -8.05
N ALA A 72 -9.90 -25.19 -9.13
CA ALA A 72 -10.40 -26.44 -9.69
C ALA A 72 -9.24 -27.37 -10.05
N PRO A 73 -9.40 -28.71 -9.99
CA PRO A 73 -8.30 -29.67 -10.10
C PRO A 73 -7.38 -29.46 -11.31
N GLN A 74 -7.95 -29.08 -12.47
CA GLN A 74 -7.20 -28.82 -13.70
C GLN A 74 -6.26 -27.60 -13.61
N TYR A 75 -6.51 -26.69 -12.67
CA TYR A 75 -5.73 -25.47 -12.46
C TYR A 75 -4.77 -25.58 -11.27
N GLN A 76 -4.79 -26.67 -10.50
CA GLN A 76 -3.91 -26.81 -9.33
C GLN A 76 -2.45 -27.04 -9.70
N GLY A 77 -2.16 -27.51 -10.92
CA GLY A 77 -0.81 -27.77 -11.42
C GLY A 77 -0.19 -26.61 -12.23
N ILE A 78 -0.90 -25.49 -12.41
CA ILE A 78 -0.45 -24.43 -13.31
C ILE A 78 0.73 -23.66 -12.75
N THR A 79 1.57 -23.14 -13.64
CA THR A 79 2.66 -22.23 -13.27
C THR A 79 2.14 -20.82 -12.97
N ILE A 80 3.01 -19.97 -12.43
CA ILE A 80 2.67 -18.57 -12.18
C ILE A 80 2.41 -17.80 -13.49
N GLU A 81 3.13 -18.14 -14.56
CA GLU A 81 2.95 -17.56 -15.90
C GLU A 81 1.59 -17.93 -16.48
N GLU A 82 1.20 -19.20 -16.40
CA GLU A 82 -0.11 -19.68 -16.85
C GLU A 82 -1.24 -19.04 -16.04
N PHE A 83 -1.08 -18.94 -14.71
CA PHE A 83 -2.05 -18.25 -13.87
C PHE A 83 -2.18 -16.77 -14.22
N LYS A 84 -1.07 -16.08 -14.46
CA LYS A 84 -1.05 -14.67 -14.88
C LYS A 84 -1.81 -14.50 -16.21
N ASP A 85 -1.54 -15.35 -17.20
CA ASP A 85 -2.22 -15.28 -18.50
C ASP A 85 -3.72 -15.56 -18.36
N LEU A 86 -4.11 -16.56 -17.54
CA LEU A 86 -5.52 -16.83 -17.22
C LEU A 86 -6.20 -15.61 -16.58
N MET A 87 -5.56 -14.97 -15.60
CA MET A 87 -6.11 -13.78 -14.94
C MET A 87 -6.27 -12.61 -15.90
N VAL A 88 -5.28 -12.35 -16.76
CA VAL A 88 -5.37 -11.29 -17.78
C VAL A 88 -6.50 -11.60 -18.76
N CYS A 89 -6.62 -12.85 -19.22
CA CYS A 89 -7.70 -13.26 -20.11
C CYS A 89 -9.08 -13.04 -19.47
N GLN A 90 -9.25 -13.41 -18.20
CA GLN A 90 -10.51 -13.17 -17.47
C GLN A 90 -10.81 -11.69 -17.27
N LEU A 91 -9.82 -10.87 -16.91
CA LEU A 91 -9.99 -9.43 -16.68
C LEU A 91 -10.34 -8.66 -17.95
N LEU A 92 -9.69 -9.01 -19.06
CA LEU A 92 -9.91 -8.36 -20.35
C LEU A 92 -11.05 -9.00 -21.14
N GLN A 93 -11.64 -10.09 -20.65
CA GLN A 93 -12.70 -10.86 -21.31
C GLN A 93 -12.27 -11.34 -22.71
N ILE A 94 -11.06 -11.90 -22.79
CA ILE A 94 -10.45 -12.44 -24.01
C ILE A 94 -10.15 -13.93 -23.85
N GLU A 95 -10.08 -14.67 -24.96
CA GLU A 95 -9.85 -16.11 -24.94
C GLU A 95 -8.36 -16.45 -24.81
N THR A 96 -7.50 -15.68 -25.46
CA THR A 96 -6.05 -15.90 -25.49
C THR A 96 -5.29 -14.61 -25.22
N ILE A 97 -4.13 -14.73 -24.57
CA ILE A 97 -3.27 -13.58 -24.21
C ILE A 97 -2.77 -12.79 -25.43
N SER A 98 -2.80 -13.39 -26.63
CA SER A 98 -2.47 -12.75 -27.90
C SER A 98 -3.50 -11.71 -28.34
N GLN A 99 -4.74 -11.77 -27.83
CA GLN A 99 -5.79 -10.78 -28.11
C GLN A 99 -5.64 -9.51 -27.27
N ALA A 100 -4.83 -9.54 -26.20
CA ALA A 100 -4.61 -8.38 -25.35
C ALA A 100 -3.92 -7.25 -26.14
N LYS A 101 -4.46 -6.03 -26.06
CA LYS A 101 -3.79 -4.85 -26.62
C LYS A 101 -2.46 -4.65 -25.90
N ARG A 102 -1.36 -4.79 -26.65
CA ARG A 102 -0.01 -4.60 -26.13
C ARG A 102 0.51 -3.20 -26.43
N TYR A 103 1.23 -2.65 -25.47
CA TYR A 103 2.10 -1.51 -25.68
C TYR A 103 3.52 -2.00 -25.43
N ASP A 104 4.29 -2.15 -26.50
CA ASP A 104 5.69 -2.52 -26.39
C ASP A 104 6.48 -1.28 -26.00
N LEU A 105 7.13 -1.35 -24.84
CA LEU A 105 7.94 -0.25 -24.32
C LEU A 105 9.05 0.07 -25.31
N THR A 106 9.09 1.34 -25.74
CA THR A 106 10.14 1.83 -26.63
C THR A 106 11.46 2.00 -25.85
N GLU A 107 12.57 2.12 -26.57
CA GLU A 107 13.87 2.42 -25.93
C GLU A 107 13.81 3.72 -25.10
N LYS A 108 13.06 4.72 -25.57
CA LYS A 108 12.84 5.97 -24.84
C LYS A 108 12.01 5.77 -23.56
N ASP A 109 11.08 4.83 -23.55
CA ASP A 109 10.32 4.50 -22.34
C ASP A 109 11.23 3.79 -21.34
N TRP A 110 12.04 2.84 -21.79
CA TRP A 110 13.04 2.17 -20.95
C TRP A 110 14.03 3.15 -20.33
N GLN A 111 14.60 4.08 -21.11
CA GLN A 111 15.48 5.13 -20.58
C GLN A 111 14.81 5.96 -19.46
N GLN A 112 13.52 6.28 -19.61
CA GLN A 112 12.77 7.02 -18.59
C GLN A 112 12.45 6.15 -17.35
N ILE A 113 12.13 4.88 -17.56
CA ILE A 113 11.89 3.89 -16.50
C ILE A 113 13.16 3.66 -15.69
N ASP A 114 14.30 3.49 -16.35
CA ASP A 114 15.61 3.29 -15.69
C ASP A 114 15.99 4.53 -14.89
N ALA A 115 15.88 5.72 -15.48
CA ALA A 115 16.11 6.98 -14.77
C ALA A 115 15.14 7.19 -13.60
N LEU A 116 13.90 6.67 -13.68
CA LEU A 116 12.94 6.70 -12.57
C LEU A 116 13.29 5.69 -11.48
N THR A 117 13.75 4.52 -11.89
CA THR A 117 14.14 3.44 -10.99
C THR A 117 15.34 3.87 -10.16
N GLU A 118 16.37 4.45 -10.77
CA GLU A 118 17.55 4.94 -10.07
C GLU A 118 17.27 6.11 -9.13
N ARG A 119 16.41 7.06 -9.54
CA ARG A 119 16.08 8.21 -8.67
C ARG A 119 15.10 7.87 -7.54
N LYS A 120 14.36 6.77 -7.65
CA LYS A 120 13.24 6.45 -6.74
C LYS A 120 13.27 5.01 -6.24
N TYR A 121 13.00 4.02 -7.08
CA TYR A 121 12.73 2.66 -6.63
C TYR A 121 13.98 1.88 -6.14
N HIS A 122 15.18 2.18 -6.65
CA HIS A 122 16.46 1.69 -6.13
C HIS A 122 17.15 2.66 -5.18
N ASN A 123 16.63 3.88 -5.06
CA ASN A 123 17.26 4.91 -4.27
C ASN A 123 17.08 4.65 -2.76
N TRP A 124 18.19 4.57 -2.03
CA TRP A 124 18.15 4.32 -0.59
C TRP A 124 17.48 5.45 0.18
N GLU A 125 17.71 6.71 -0.18
CA GLU A 125 17.05 7.84 0.46
C GLU A 125 15.54 7.80 0.25
N TRP A 126 15.07 7.38 -0.91
CA TRP A 126 13.65 7.16 -1.15
C TRP A 126 13.08 6.01 -0.33
N ASN A 127 13.73 4.84 -0.36
CA ASN A 127 13.24 3.62 0.28
C ASN A 127 13.37 3.64 1.81
N TYR A 128 14.38 4.33 2.35
CA TYR A 128 14.74 4.31 3.77
C TYR A 128 15.02 5.71 4.34
N GLY A 129 15.71 6.59 3.61
CA GLY A 129 16.09 7.92 4.12
C GLY A 129 14.92 8.88 4.35
N ASN A 130 13.81 8.67 3.65
CA ASN A 130 12.53 9.36 3.81
C ASN A 130 11.67 8.80 4.94
N ALA A 131 12.22 7.92 5.78
CA ALA A 131 11.74 7.73 7.13
C ALA A 131 12.57 8.62 8.07
N PRO A 132 12.24 9.93 8.22
CA PRO A 132 12.88 10.75 9.23
C PRO A 132 12.91 10.05 10.57
N GLN A 133 13.92 10.40 11.36
CA GLN A 133 13.82 10.26 12.81
C GLN A 133 12.74 11.21 13.32
N TYR A 134 11.50 10.89 12.99
CA TYR A 134 10.33 11.54 13.53
C TYR A 134 10.34 11.25 15.02
N ARG A 135 10.54 12.31 15.80
CA ARG A 135 10.52 12.21 17.25
C ARG A 135 9.14 11.83 17.76
N TYR A 136 8.11 12.14 16.98
CA TYR A 136 6.72 11.92 17.35
C TYR A 136 6.05 11.03 16.33
N HIS A 137 5.46 9.95 16.84
CA HIS A 137 4.70 8.98 16.06
C HIS A 137 3.36 8.73 16.77
N ARG A 138 2.27 8.77 16.01
CA ARG A 138 0.92 8.44 16.47
C ARG A 138 0.19 7.68 15.37
N ASP A 139 -0.40 6.54 15.73
CA ASP A 139 -1.28 5.77 14.85
C ASP A 139 -2.66 5.57 15.46
N GLY A 140 -3.67 5.40 14.60
CA GLY A 140 -5.05 5.17 14.98
C GLY A 140 -5.79 4.36 13.92
N ARG A 141 -6.71 3.47 14.35
CA ARG A 141 -7.60 2.74 13.45
C ARG A 141 -8.99 3.39 13.46
N PHE A 142 -9.43 3.83 12.30
CA PHE A 142 -10.72 4.48 12.09
C PHE A 142 -11.57 3.68 11.11
N THR A 143 -12.83 4.08 10.93
CA THR A 143 -13.76 3.46 9.96
C THR A 143 -13.22 3.52 8.52
N GLY A 144 -12.46 4.58 8.19
CA GLY A 144 -11.84 4.79 6.88
C GLY A 144 -10.58 3.95 6.61
N GLY A 145 -9.89 3.51 7.66
CA GLY A 145 -8.58 2.86 7.57
C GLY A 145 -7.72 3.14 8.81
N THR A 146 -6.51 2.62 8.82
CA THR A 146 -5.44 3.01 9.75
C THR A 146 -4.80 4.28 9.23
N VAL A 147 -4.60 5.25 10.11
CA VAL A 147 -3.77 6.41 9.86
C VAL A 147 -2.56 6.31 10.77
N ASP A 148 -1.37 6.50 10.22
CA ASP A 148 -0.07 6.42 10.88
C ASP A 148 0.70 7.71 10.57
N ILE A 149 0.82 8.60 11.56
CA ILE A 149 1.34 9.95 11.41
C ILE A 149 2.71 10.05 12.10
N HIS A 150 3.67 10.55 11.35
CA HIS A 150 5.01 10.81 11.82
C HIS A 150 5.35 12.29 11.70
N LEU A 151 5.84 12.90 12.78
CA LEU A 151 6.12 14.33 12.88
C LEU A 151 7.54 14.59 13.41
N ASP A 152 8.21 15.56 12.81
CA ASP A 152 9.43 16.17 13.35
C ASP A 152 9.10 17.59 13.81
N ILE A 153 9.50 17.93 15.03
CA ILE A 153 9.17 19.21 15.66
C ILE A 153 10.48 19.97 15.92
N LYS A 154 10.62 21.15 15.30
CA LYS A 154 11.75 22.05 15.52
C LYS A 154 11.24 23.37 16.08
N LYS A 155 11.80 23.78 17.22
CA LYS A 155 11.43 25.03 17.93
C LYS A 155 9.91 25.17 18.20
N GLY A 156 9.22 24.05 18.43
CA GLY A 156 7.77 24.04 18.70
C GLY A 156 6.87 24.01 17.46
N TYR A 157 7.44 23.91 16.25
CA TYR A 157 6.70 23.87 14.99
C TYR A 157 6.94 22.55 14.25
N ILE A 158 5.92 22.09 13.53
CA ILE A 158 6.02 20.91 12.65
C ILE A 158 6.99 21.24 11.51
N ALA A 159 8.16 20.61 11.52
CA ALA A 159 9.19 20.79 10.50
C ALA A 159 9.11 19.75 9.38
N ALA A 160 8.58 18.57 9.68
CA ALA A 160 8.30 17.51 8.71
C ALA A 160 7.09 16.70 9.17
N CYS A 161 6.27 16.25 8.21
CA CYS A 161 5.09 15.41 8.44
C CYS A 161 5.05 14.32 7.37
N ARG A 162 4.81 13.08 7.78
CA ARG A 162 4.44 11.98 6.89
C ARG A 162 3.24 11.24 7.42
N ILE A 163 2.30 10.93 6.54
CA ILE A 163 1.07 10.24 6.85
C ILE A 163 1.02 8.98 5.98
N TYR A 164 1.08 7.84 6.65
CA TYR A 164 0.93 6.52 6.04
C TYR A 164 -0.42 5.91 6.46
N GLY A 165 -0.91 4.95 5.70
CA GLY A 165 -2.13 4.25 6.09
C GLY A 165 -2.73 3.39 4.98
N ASP A 166 -3.82 2.71 5.34
CA ASP A 166 -4.68 1.95 4.42
C ASP A 166 -6.05 2.64 4.24
N PHE A 167 -6.09 3.97 4.38
CA PHE A 167 -7.25 4.83 4.10
C PHE A 167 -7.38 5.15 2.61
N PHE A 168 -8.53 5.68 2.19
CA PHE A 168 -8.86 5.90 0.77
C PHE A 168 -9.11 7.37 0.48
N GLY A 169 -8.04 8.08 0.12
CA GLY A 169 -8.12 9.42 -0.43
C GLY A 169 -8.34 9.43 -1.94
N LYS A 170 -9.09 10.44 -2.41
CA LYS A 170 -9.16 10.85 -3.81
C LYS A 170 -8.11 11.92 -4.18
N ALA A 171 -7.46 12.52 -3.18
CA ALA A 171 -6.40 13.51 -3.32
C ALA A 171 -5.07 12.98 -2.78
N ASP A 172 -3.96 13.59 -3.21
CA ASP A 172 -2.63 13.19 -2.78
C ASP A 172 -2.40 13.59 -1.31
N ILE A 173 -2.09 12.60 -0.47
CA ILE A 173 -1.85 12.83 0.97
C ILE A 173 -0.67 13.78 1.21
N ALA A 174 0.26 13.89 0.27
CA ALA A 174 1.39 14.82 0.35
C ALA A 174 0.93 16.30 0.43
N GLU A 175 -0.24 16.64 -0.12
CA GLU A 175 -0.82 17.97 0.03
C GLU A 175 -1.21 18.22 1.49
N LEU A 176 -1.90 17.27 2.14
CA LEU A 176 -2.27 17.37 3.56
C LEU A 176 -1.03 17.45 4.46
N GLU A 177 0.00 16.64 4.18
CA GLU A 177 1.30 16.73 4.86
C GLU A 177 1.89 18.14 4.75
N GLY A 178 1.84 18.74 3.56
CA GLY A 178 2.33 20.08 3.28
C GLY A 178 1.64 21.18 4.09
N HIS A 179 0.31 21.10 4.25
CA HIS A 179 -0.44 22.07 5.05
C HIS A 179 -0.08 22.04 6.54
N LEU A 180 0.35 20.90 7.06
CA LEU A 180 0.73 20.77 8.47
C LEU A 180 2.13 21.34 8.75
N ILE A 181 3.00 21.45 7.75
CA ILE A 181 4.34 22.03 7.91
C ILE A 181 4.24 23.50 8.33
N GLY A 182 5.00 23.87 9.36
CA GLY A 182 5.00 25.21 9.93
C GLY A 182 3.89 25.47 10.94
N THR A 183 2.97 24.53 11.16
CA THR A 183 1.96 24.64 12.22
C THR A 183 2.63 24.49 13.58
N ARG A 184 2.25 25.33 14.56
CA ARG A 184 2.72 25.21 15.94
C ARG A 184 2.14 23.94 16.56
N MET A 185 2.96 23.15 17.25
CA MET A 185 2.56 21.88 17.85
C MET A 185 1.79 22.09 19.18
N GLU A 186 0.69 22.83 19.09
CA GLU A 186 -0.32 23.01 20.12
C GLU A 186 -1.66 22.51 19.58
N LYS A 187 -2.50 21.95 20.45
CA LYS A 187 -3.73 21.27 20.02
C LYS A 187 -4.64 22.20 19.23
N GLU A 188 -4.80 23.44 19.69
CA GLU A 188 -5.69 24.44 19.11
C GLU A 188 -5.23 24.82 17.69
N ASP A 189 -3.92 25.01 17.48
CA ASP A 189 -3.36 25.40 16.18
C ASP A 189 -3.44 24.25 15.18
N VAL A 190 -3.13 23.02 15.60
CA VAL A 190 -3.27 21.83 14.73
C VAL A 190 -4.73 21.61 14.33
N LEU A 191 -5.67 21.76 15.26
CA LEU A 191 -7.10 21.67 14.95
C LEU A 191 -7.55 22.80 14.03
N ALA A 192 -7.06 24.03 14.23
CA ALA A 192 -7.38 25.14 13.35
C ALA A 192 -6.91 24.89 11.91
N THR A 193 -5.66 24.42 11.73
CA THR A 193 -5.14 24.04 10.41
C THR A 193 -5.96 22.93 9.77
N LEU A 194 -6.26 21.85 10.50
CA LEU A 194 -7.04 20.73 9.98
C LEU A 194 -8.49 21.12 9.64
N ASN A 195 -9.12 21.98 10.44
CA ASN A 195 -10.49 22.46 10.19
C ASN A 195 -10.58 23.43 9.00
N ALA A 196 -9.47 24.05 8.60
CA ALA A 196 -9.40 24.91 7.42
C ALA A 196 -9.30 24.10 6.11
N ILE A 197 -9.14 22.78 6.20
CA ILE A 197 -8.95 21.88 5.07
C ILE A 197 -10.14 20.92 5.01
N ASP A 198 -10.69 20.70 3.83
CA ASP A 198 -11.59 19.56 3.63
C ASP A 198 -10.77 18.27 3.67
N LEU A 199 -10.93 17.47 4.73
CA LEU A 199 -10.19 16.22 4.92
C LEU A 199 -10.79 15.05 4.13
N ALA A 200 -12.05 15.14 3.68
CA ALA A 200 -12.75 14.05 3.00
C ALA A 200 -12.09 13.59 1.69
N PRO A 201 -11.43 14.46 0.91
CA PRO A 201 -10.63 14.05 -0.24
C PRO A 201 -9.39 13.23 0.13
N TYR A 202 -8.88 13.28 1.36
CA TYR A 202 -7.59 12.66 1.73
C TYR A 202 -7.74 11.32 2.48
N LEU A 203 -8.87 11.05 3.15
CA LEU A 203 -9.03 9.95 4.13
C LEU A 203 -10.28 9.08 3.92
#